data_AF-A0A934E297-F1
#
_entry.id   AF-A0A934E297-F1
#
_cell.length_a   1.000
_cell.length_b   1.000
_cell.length_c   1.000
_cell.angle_alpha   90.00
_cell.angle_beta   90.00
_cell.angle_gamma   90.00
#
_symmetry.space_group_name_H-M   'P 1'
#
loop_
_entity.id
_entity.type
_entity.pdbx_description
1 polymer ?
#
loop_
_entity_poly.entity_id
_entity_poly.type
_entity_poly.pdbx_seq_one_letter_code
_entity_poly.pdbx_strand_id
1 'polypeptide(L)'
;MLQSYRGTVDALRRKLETSSDLVEPWTCFHDELASSQEFLGLGTSKDHPKLWAIVAACCRIVVGRELPVTRRALCHVRELRLWHGVCLLGPHPVAVFYFDDLDQGLAALIQDPRGHRVELLRFSCVELPPGTAPILAPRSNQHLS
;
A
#
# COMPACT_ATOMS: atom_id res chain seq x y z
N MET A 1 -13.45 10.60 17.49
CA MET A 1 -12.39 10.85 16.50
C MET A 1 -11.89 9.54 15.90
N LEU A 2 -10.95 8.81 16.53
CA LEU A 2 -10.46 7.52 15.99
C LEU A 2 -11.56 6.45 15.87
N GLN A 3 -12.54 6.45 16.77
CA GLN A 3 -13.70 5.55 16.68
C GLN A 3 -14.53 5.75 15.40
N SER A 4 -14.57 6.96 14.85
CA SER A 4 -15.33 7.27 13.64
C SER A 4 -14.75 6.59 12.40
N TYR A 5 -13.44 6.36 12.36
CA TYR A 5 -12.74 5.72 11.24
C TYR A 5 -12.59 4.21 11.37
N ARG A 6 -12.87 3.63 12.56
CA ARG A 6 -12.69 2.19 12.78
C ARG A 6 -13.52 1.35 11.81
N GLY A 7 -14.79 1.72 11.60
CA GLY A 7 -15.67 1.02 10.66
C GLY A 7 -15.17 1.05 9.22
N THR A 8 -14.72 2.22 8.75
CA THR A 8 -14.14 2.38 7.41
C THR A 8 -12.84 1.60 7.26
N VAL A 9 -11.95 1.65 8.24
CA VAL A 9 -10.70 0.89 8.20
C VAL A 9 -10.95 -0.62 8.24
N ASP A 10 -11.91 -1.10 9.02
CA ASP A 10 -12.30 -2.52 9.03
C ASP A 10 -12.95 -2.93 7.69
N ALA A 11 -13.68 -2.03 7.02
CA ALA A 11 -14.18 -2.25 5.67
C ALA A 11 -13.04 -2.30 4.64
N LEU A 12 -12.09 -1.37 4.70
CA LEU A 12 -10.89 -1.36 3.86
C LEU A 12 -10.08 -2.64 4.04
N ARG A 13 -9.88 -3.08 5.29
CA ARG A 13 -9.20 -4.33 5.64
C ARG A 13 -9.84 -5.51 4.91
N ARG A 14 -11.14 -5.69 5.08
CA ARG A 14 -11.89 -6.77 4.42
C ARG A 14 -11.80 -6.70 2.90
N LYS A 15 -11.98 -5.51 2.30
CA LYS A 15 -11.85 -5.31 0.85
C LYS A 15 -10.45 -5.70 0.35
N LEU A 16 -9.40 -5.35 1.09
CA LEU A 16 -8.04 -5.71 0.73
C LEU A 16 -7.82 -7.22 0.72
N GLU A 17 -8.37 -7.95 1.70
CA GLU A 17 -8.24 -9.40 1.82
C GLU A 17 -9.05 -10.16 0.77
N THR A 18 -10.30 -9.76 0.54
CA THR A 18 -11.26 -10.57 -0.21
C THR A 18 -11.50 -10.12 -1.64
N SER A 19 -11.26 -8.85 -1.96
CA SER A 19 -11.61 -8.34 -3.29
C SER A 19 -10.66 -8.88 -4.36
N SER A 20 -11.25 -9.23 -5.50
CA SER A 20 -10.53 -9.53 -6.74
C SER A 20 -10.28 -8.27 -7.58
N ASP A 21 -11.09 -7.23 -7.37
CA ASP A 21 -10.93 -5.92 -7.99
C ASP A 21 -10.20 -4.97 -7.03
N LEU A 22 -8.95 -4.64 -7.36
CA LEU A 22 -8.12 -3.77 -6.52
C LEU A 22 -8.60 -2.31 -6.51
N VAL A 23 -9.50 -1.92 -7.42
CA VAL A 23 -10.13 -0.59 -7.39
C VAL A 23 -10.97 -0.43 -6.13
N GLU A 24 -11.66 -1.47 -5.65
CA GLU A 24 -12.51 -1.39 -4.47
C GLU A 24 -11.77 -0.97 -3.19
N PRO A 25 -10.67 -1.64 -2.77
CA PRO A 25 -9.88 -1.19 -1.62
C PRO A 25 -9.17 0.14 -1.89
N TRP A 26 -8.74 0.40 -3.13
CA TRP A 26 -8.11 1.68 -3.48
C TRP A 26 -9.06 2.87 -3.30
N THR A 27 -10.25 2.81 -3.89
CA THR A 27 -11.29 3.85 -3.77
C THR A 27 -11.71 4.05 -2.32
N CYS A 28 -11.89 2.96 -1.56
CA CYS A 28 -12.21 3.05 -0.14
C CYS A 28 -11.13 3.81 0.64
N PHE A 29 -9.85 3.51 0.40
CA PHE A 29 -8.76 4.24 1.04
C PHE A 29 -8.68 5.70 0.55
N HIS A 30 -8.69 5.93 -0.75
CA HIS A 30 -8.47 7.23 -1.35
C HIS A 30 -9.60 8.22 -1.02
N ASP A 31 -10.86 7.79 -1.21
CA ASP A 31 -12.02 8.68 -1.14
C ASP A 31 -12.52 8.86 0.30
N GLU A 32 -12.37 7.85 1.17
CA GLU A 32 -12.91 7.90 2.53
C GLU A 32 -11.86 8.24 3.60
N LEU A 33 -10.59 7.89 3.38
CA LEU A 33 -9.52 8.08 4.37
C LEU A 33 -8.50 9.14 3.93
N ALA A 34 -7.90 9.00 2.75
CA ALA A 34 -6.84 9.90 2.30
C ALA A 34 -7.35 11.32 1.94
N SER A 35 -8.65 11.47 1.71
CA SER A 35 -9.34 12.75 1.51
C SER A 35 -9.60 13.52 2.82
N SER A 36 -9.51 12.85 3.98
CA SER A 36 -9.80 13.44 5.28
C SER A 36 -8.53 13.94 5.98
N GLN A 37 -8.39 15.26 6.13
CA GLN A 37 -7.28 15.84 6.90
C GLN A 37 -7.28 15.38 8.36
N GLU A 38 -8.46 15.15 8.94
CA GLU A 38 -8.59 14.63 10.30
C GLU A 38 -7.97 13.24 10.40
N PHE A 39 -8.28 12.34 9.45
CA PHE A 39 -7.68 11.00 9.42
C PHE A 39 -6.17 11.05 9.25
N LEU A 40 -5.68 11.86 8.30
CA LEU A 40 -4.25 12.03 8.05
C LEU A 40 -3.49 12.53 9.30
N GLY A 41 -4.15 13.27 10.18
CA GLY A 41 -3.60 13.76 11.44
C GLY A 41 -3.63 12.76 12.61
N LEU A 42 -4.28 11.59 12.47
CA LEU A 42 -4.38 10.61 13.57
C LEU A 42 -3.09 9.80 13.78
N GLY A 43 -2.27 9.66 12.74
CA GLY A 43 -1.08 8.82 12.81
C GLY A 43 0.19 9.59 13.22
N THR A 44 1.25 8.83 13.49
CA THR A 44 2.59 9.39 13.75
C THR A 44 3.48 9.16 12.54
N SER A 45 4.18 10.21 12.09
CA SER A 45 5.20 10.08 11.04
C SER A 45 6.31 9.14 11.49
N LYS A 46 6.53 8.06 10.73
CA LYS A 46 7.51 7.01 11.03
C LYS A 46 8.08 6.43 9.74
N ASP A 47 9.35 6.05 9.75
CA ASP A 47 9.94 5.32 8.64
C ASP A 47 9.70 3.81 8.80
N HIS A 48 9.58 3.11 7.67
CA HIS A 48 9.43 1.66 7.63
C HIS A 48 10.27 1.09 6.47
N PRO A 49 11.58 0.82 6.69
CA PRO A 49 12.50 0.43 5.62
C PRO A 49 12.04 -0.80 4.81
N LYS A 50 11.47 -1.82 5.48
CA LYS A 50 10.93 -3.03 4.84
C LYS A 50 9.77 -2.71 3.89
N LEU A 51 8.83 -1.87 4.29
CA LEU A 51 7.70 -1.44 3.46
C LEU A 51 8.20 -0.70 2.21
N TRP A 52 9.21 0.16 2.34
CA TRP A 52 9.80 0.82 1.17
C TRP A 52 10.52 -0.12 0.22
N ALA A 53 11.20 -1.14 0.73
CA ALA A 53 11.81 -2.17 -0.11
C ALA A 53 10.74 -2.93 -0.90
N ILE A 54 9.59 -3.24 -0.28
CA ILE A 54 8.45 -3.89 -0.95
C ILE A 54 7.86 -2.96 -2.02
N VAL A 55 7.61 -1.69 -1.70
CA VAL A 55 7.11 -0.71 -2.67
C VAL A 55 8.05 -0.59 -3.87
N ALA A 56 9.36 -0.53 -3.64
CA ALA A 56 10.36 -0.52 -4.72
C ALA A 56 10.27 -1.78 -5.60
N ALA A 57 10.14 -2.95 -4.98
CA ALA A 57 10.00 -4.23 -5.67
C ALA A 57 8.71 -4.30 -6.49
N CYS A 58 7.57 -3.92 -5.92
CA CYS A 58 6.27 -3.83 -6.60
C CYS A 58 6.38 -2.95 -7.84
N CYS A 59 6.96 -1.76 -7.71
CA CYS A 59 7.02 -0.85 -8.82
C CYS A 59 8.03 -1.27 -9.89
N ARG A 60 9.12 -1.96 -9.53
CA ARG A 60 10.03 -2.57 -10.51
C ARG A 60 9.30 -3.55 -11.42
N ILE A 61 8.32 -4.30 -10.91
CA ILE A 61 7.48 -5.21 -11.72
C ILE A 61 6.70 -4.43 -12.77
N VAL A 62 6.12 -3.29 -12.39
CA VAL A 62 5.28 -2.49 -13.30
C VAL A 62 6.11 -1.71 -14.31
N VAL A 63 7.21 -1.10 -13.87
CA VAL A 63 8.03 -0.23 -14.72
C VAL A 63 9.09 -1.03 -15.51
N GLY A 64 9.39 -2.26 -15.10
CA GLY A 64 10.37 -3.13 -15.74
C GLY A 64 11.83 -2.77 -15.48
N ARG A 65 12.11 -1.83 -14.56
CA ARG A 65 13.47 -1.42 -14.16
C ARG A 65 13.51 -0.90 -12.74
N GLU A 66 14.71 -0.84 -12.18
CA GLU A 66 14.95 -0.22 -10.88
C GLU A 66 14.90 1.30 -10.96
N LEU A 67 14.24 1.90 -9.99
CA LEU A 67 14.13 3.35 -9.82
C LEU A 67 14.31 3.70 -8.34
N PRO A 68 14.93 4.84 -8.03
CA PRO A 68 15.11 5.26 -6.64
C PRO A 68 13.77 5.63 -6.00
N VAL A 69 13.55 5.16 -4.77
CA VAL A 69 12.45 5.61 -3.91
C VAL A 69 12.91 6.87 -3.15
N THR A 70 12.28 8.00 -3.44
CA THR A 70 12.60 9.31 -2.86
C THR A 70 11.36 9.96 -2.26
N ARG A 71 11.53 11.08 -1.55
CA ARG A 71 10.44 11.86 -0.93
C ARG A 71 9.45 10.99 -0.16
N ARG A 72 9.99 10.10 0.67
CA ARG A 72 9.26 9.12 1.47
C ARG A 72 8.56 9.81 2.63
N ALA A 73 7.26 9.61 2.75
CA ALA A 73 6.48 10.00 3.90
C ALA A 73 5.55 8.84 4.26
N LEU A 74 5.66 8.34 5.50
CA LEU A 74 4.80 7.30 6.04
C LEU A 74 4.26 7.76 7.38
N CYS A 75 3.02 7.40 7.61
CA CYS A 75 2.28 7.66 8.83
C CYS A 75 1.76 6.32 9.36
N HIS A 76 1.92 6.09 10.67
CA HIS A 76 1.38 4.91 11.34
C HIS A 76 0.26 5.31 12.28
N VAL A 77 -0.95 4.83 12.01
CA VAL A 77 -2.09 4.91 12.91
C VAL A 77 -2.14 3.62 13.75
N ARG A 78 -1.43 3.63 14.89
CA ARG A 78 -1.14 2.43 15.69
C ARG A 78 -2.40 1.68 16.14
N GLU A 79 -3.42 2.40 16.56
CA GLU A 79 -4.68 1.86 17.09
C GLU A 79 -5.53 1.17 16.00
N LEU A 80 -5.20 1.42 14.73
CA LEU A 80 -5.83 0.83 13.55
C LEU A 80 -4.89 -0.16 12.83
N ARG A 81 -3.64 -0.30 13.30
CA ARG A 81 -2.58 -1.13 12.71
C ARG A 81 -2.35 -0.84 11.24
N LEU A 82 -2.52 0.43 10.86
CA LEU A 82 -2.54 0.88 9.49
C LEU A 82 -1.40 1.86 9.26
N TRP A 83 -0.56 1.52 8.30
CA TRP A 83 0.41 2.42 7.70
C TRP A 83 -0.18 3.01 6.43
N HIS A 84 0.05 4.29 6.19
CA HIS A 84 -0.25 4.91 4.92
C HIS A 84 0.77 5.99 4.58
N GLY A 85 0.99 6.23 3.30
CA GLY A 85 2.03 7.16 2.90
C GLY A 85 2.15 7.34 1.41
N VAL A 86 3.15 8.13 1.06
CA VAL A 86 3.49 8.44 -0.32
C VAL A 86 5.00 8.43 -0.52
N CYS A 87 5.42 8.16 -1.74
CA CYS A 87 6.79 8.38 -2.18
C CYS A 87 6.82 8.77 -3.66
N LEU A 88 8.00 9.17 -4.13
CA LEU A 88 8.29 9.25 -5.55
C LEU A 88 9.20 8.10 -5.95
N LEU A 89 8.79 7.37 -6.98
CA LEU A 89 9.62 6.39 -7.66
C LEU A 89 10.04 6.93 -9.03
N GLY A 90 11.24 7.52 -9.07
CA GLY A 90 11.63 8.36 -10.21
C GLY A 90 10.60 9.49 -10.42
N PRO A 91 9.98 9.61 -11.60
CA PRO A 91 8.95 10.63 -11.85
C PRO A 91 7.54 10.22 -11.39
N HIS A 92 7.34 8.99 -10.90
CA HIS A 92 6.01 8.45 -10.62
C HIS A 92 5.65 8.58 -9.14
N PRO A 93 4.57 9.31 -8.79
CA PRO A 93 4.03 9.28 -7.45
C PRO A 93 3.48 7.89 -7.11
N VAL A 94 3.72 7.45 -5.89
CA VAL A 94 3.16 6.21 -5.34
C VAL A 94 2.43 6.54 -4.05
N ALA A 95 1.18 6.11 -3.96
CA ALA A 95 0.46 6.04 -2.69
C ALA A 95 0.48 4.60 -2.19
N VAL A 96 0.58 4.42 -0.87
CA VAL A 96 0.62 3.09 -0.25
C VAL A 96 -0.19 3.08 1.03
N PHE A 97 -0.84 1.95 1.30
CA PHE A 97 -1.29 1.59 2.63
C PHE A 97 -0.98 0.12 2.95
N TYR A 98 -0.81 -0.19 4.24
CA TYR A 98 -0.38 -1.50 4.71
C TYR A 98 -0.93 -1.79 6.12
N PHE A 99 -1.43 -3.00 6.34
CA PHE A 99 -1.91 -3.47 7.63
C PHE A 99 -0.87 -4.38 8.29
N ASP A 100 -0.42 -4.02 9.49
CA ASP A 100 0.58 -4.79 10.25
C ASP A 100 0.07 -6.19 10.61
N ASP A 101 -1.22 -6.33 10.93
CA ASP A 101 -1.79 -7.59 11.38
C ASP A 101 -2.15 -8.54 10.25
N LEU A 102 -2.24 -8.05 9.02
CA LEU A 102 -2.46 -8.88 7.83
C LEU A 102 -1.17 -9.18 7.07
N ASP A 103 -0.08 -8.49 7.41
CA ASP A 103 1.11 -8.40 6.58
C ASP A 103 0.78 -8.12 5.11
N GLN A 104 -0.23 -7.28 4.86
CA GLN A 104 -0.76 -7.04 3.51
C GLN A 104 -1.02 -5.56 3.27
N GLY A 105 -0.75 -5.11 2.05
CA GLY A 105 -0.98 -3.74 1.66
C GLY A 105 -1.31 -3.60 0.18
N LEU A 106 -1.52 -2.35 -0.21
CA LEU A 106 -1.75 -1.96 -1.59
C LEU A 106 -0.88 -0.75 -1.93
N ALA A 107 -0.22 -0.80 -3.08
CA ALA A 107 0.50 0.31 -3.68
C ALA A 107 -0.20 0.74 -4.97
N ALA A 108 -0.39 2.04 -5.13
CA ALA A 108 -0.95 2.68 -6.32
C ALA A 108 0.14 3.51 -6.99
N LEU A 109 0.62 3.05 -8.15
CA LEU A 109 1.59 3.76 -8.97
C LEU A 109 0.88 4.65 -9.98
N ILE A 110 1.08 5.96 -9.86
CA ILE A 110 0.46 6.95 -10.74
C ILE A 110 1.41 7.23 -11.90
N GLN A 111 1.06 6.75 -13.09
CA GLN A 111 1.94 6.83 -14.27
C GLN A 111 1.82 8.14 -15.04
N ASP A 112 0.64 8.78 -15.00
CA ASP A 112 0.37 10.06 -15.64
C ASP A 112 0.08 11.13 -14.57
N PRO A 113 0.77 12.29 -14.57
CA PRO A 113 0.46 13.41 -13.67
C PRO A 113 -0.99 13.93 -13.79
N ARG A 114 -1.67 13.67 -14.92
CA ARG A 114 -3.10 13.97 -15.10
C ARG A 114 -4.03 12.92 -14.48
N GLY A 115 -3.47 11.86 -13.88
CA GLY A 115 -4.20 10.85 -13.10
C GLY A 115 -4.92 9.78 -13.92
N HIS A 116 -4.75 9.76 -15.25
CA HIS A 116 -5.52 8.86 -16.13
C HIS A 116 -5.07 7.40 -16.09
N ARG A 117 -3.90 7.11 -15.52
CA ARG A 117 -3.39 5.73 -15.40
C ARG A 117 -2.77 5.47 -14.03
N VAL A 118 -3.45 4.62 -13.27
CA VAL A 118 -3.02 4.14 -11.97
C VAL A 118 -2.88 2.62 -12.04
N GLU A 119 -1.70 2.12 -11.70
CA GLU A 119 -1.45 0.67 -11.61
C GLU A 119 -1.52 0.27 -10.14
N LEU A 120 -2.43 -0.65 -9.81
CA LEU A 120 -2.69 -1.09 -8.44
C LEU A 120 -2.02 -2.44 -8.18
N LEU A 121 -1.30 -2.55 -7.07
CA LEU A 121 -0.63 -3.77 -6.65
C LEU A 121 -0.97 -4.09 -5.20
N ARG A 122 -1.66 -5.21 -5.00
CA ARG A 122 -1.74 -5.86 -3.69
C ARG A 122 -0.45 -6.62 -3.43
N PHE A 123 0.11 -6.47 -2.24
CA PHE A 123 1.33 -7.15 -1.83
C PHE A 123 1.20 -7.71 -0.42
N SER A 124 1.92 -8.79 -0.16
CA SER A 124 2.06 -9.40 1.17
C SER A 124 3.52 -9.40 1.60
N CYS A 125 3.75 -9.26 2.90
CA CYS A 125 5.04 -9.04 3.55
C CYS A 125 5.39 -10.26 4.39
N VAL A 126 5.92 -11.32 3.76
CA VAL A 126 6.26 -12.54 4.48
C VAL A 126 7.69 -12.45 5.01
N GLU A 127 7.89 -12.63 6.31
CA GLU A 127 9.22 -12.86 6.87
C GLU A 127 9.68 -14.26 6.56
N LEU A 128 10.80 -14.36 5.86
CA LEU A 128 11.44 -15.65 5.61
C LEU A 128 12.40 -15.97 6.75
N PRO A 129 12.58 -17.27 7.09
CA PRO A 129 13.57 -17.69 8.06
C PRO A 129 14.98 -17.15 7.72
N PRO A 130 15.81 -16.85 8.72
CA PRO A 130 17.19 -16.42 8.50
C PRO A 130 17.94 -17.38 7.56
N GLY A 131 18.61 -16.84 6.54
CA GLY A 131 19.32 -17.63 5.53
C GLY A 131 18.53 -17.92 4.24
N THR A 132 17.26 -17.52 4.17
CA THR A 132 16.47 -17.59 2.93
C THR A 132 16.62 -16.29 2.14
N ALA A 133 16.96 -16.37 0.86
CA ALA A 133 17.00 -15.19 -0.01
C ALA A 133 15.58 -14.59 -0.13
N PRO A 134 15.42 -13.25 -0.16
CA PRO A 134 14.12 -12.62 -0.38
C PRO A 134 13.59 -13.00 -1.77
N ILE A 135 12.43 -13.65 -1.81
CA ILE A 135 11.77 -14.07 -3.05
C ILE A 135 10.59 -13.14 -3.29
N LEU A 136 10.56 -12.51 -4.46
CA LEU A 136 9.34 -11.94 -4.98
C LEU A 136 8.51 -13.09 -5.56
N ALA A 137 7.49 -13.54 -4.85
CA ALA A 137 6.63 -14.61 -5.33
C ALA A 137 5.85 -14.13 -6.58
N PRO A 138 5.77 -14.94 -7.66
CA PRO A 138 4.93 -14.61 -8.81
C PRO A 138 3.46 -14.49 -8.38
N ARG A 139 2.68 -13.69 -9.12
CA ARG A 139 1.23 -13.58 -8.92
C ARG A 139 0.63 -14.99 -8.85
N SER A 140 -0.03 -15.33 -7.75
CA SER A 140 -0.92 -16.48 -7.69
C SER A 140 -2.07 -16.22 -8.65
N ASN A 141 -1.97 -16.70 -9.89
CA ASN A 141 -3.10 -16.75 -10.81
C ASN A 141 -4.14 -17.70 -10.20
N GLN A 142 -5.14 -17.14 -9.51
CA GLN A 142 -6.39 -17.87 -9.31
C GLN A 142 -7.13 -17.88 -10.65
N HIS A 143 -6.74 -18.80 -11.53
CA HIS A 143 -7.68 -19.36 -12.47
C HIS A 143 -8.65 -20.21 -11.66
N LEU A 144 -9.89 -19.73 -11.52
CA LEU A 144 -11.02 -20.62 -11.31
C LEU A 144 -11.93 -20.44 -12.53
N SER A 145 -11.93 -21.54 -13.28
CA SER A 145 -12.81 -21.96 -14.38
C SER A 145 -14.27 -21.56 -14.23
#